data_AF-A0ABD5FFM1-F1
#
_entry.id   AF-A0ABD5FFM1-F1
#
_cell.length_a   1.000
_cell.length_b   1.000
_cell.length_c   1.000
_cell.angle_alpha   90.00
_cell.angle_beta   90.00
_cell.angle_gamma   90.00
#
_symmetry.space_group_name_H-M   'P 1'
#
loop_
_entity.id
_entity.type
_entity.pdbx_description
1 polymer ?
#
loop_
_entity_poly.entity_id
_entity_poly.type
_entity_poly.pdbx_seq_one_letter_code
_entity_poly.pdbx_strand_id
1 'polypeptide(L)' 'LLSNSFIINQIVEPQPPENMMDIPGMADEMRRPMMLIVSAKKKM' A
#
# COMPACT_ATOMS: atom_id res chain seq x y z
N LEU A 1 3.33 -12.07 8.65
CA LEU A 1 4.69 -11.91 8.10
C LEU A 1 5.76 -12.20 9.15
N LEU A 2 5.87 -11.41 10.23
CA LEU A 2 6.90 -11.59 11.27
C LEU A 2 6.90 -12.99 11.89
N SER A 3 5.73 -13.49 12.32
CA SER A 3 5.59 -14.84 12.87
C SER A 3 5.87 -15.98 11.87
N ASN A 4 5.97 -15.67 10.59
CA ASN A 4 6.23 -16.62 9.51
C ASN A 4 7.65 -16.46 8.95
N SER A 5 8.58 -15.95 9.76
CA SER A 5 9.99 -15.77 9.38
C SER A 5 10.20 -14.87 8.16
N PHE A 6 9.44 -13.77 8.09
CA PHE A 6 9.72 -12.67 7.17
C PHE A 6 10.20 -11.43 7.92
N ILE A 7 11.16 -10.72 7.32
CA ILE A 7 11.60 -9.39 7.73
C ILE A 7 10.84 -8.38 6.88
N ILE A 8 10.15 -7.43 7.53
CA ILE A 8 9.48 -6.33 6.83
C ILE A 8 10.54 -5.31 6.42
N ASN A 9 10.57 -4.97 5.14
CA ASN A 9 11.49 -3.98 4.58
C ASN A 9 10.83 -2.60 4.45
N GLN A 10 9.55 -2.58 4.07
CA GLN A 10 8.83 -1.34 3.78
C GLN A 10 7.33 -1.55 3.95
N ILE A 11 6.66 -0.49 4.40
CA ILE A 11 5.20 -0.39 4.49
C ILE A 11 4.80 0.92 3.84
N VAL A 12 3.82 0.90 2.94
CA VAL A 12 3.31 2.08 2.23
C VAL A 12 1.80 2.02 2.15
N GLU A 13 1.15 3.14 2.46
CA GLU A 13 -0.25 3.39 2.11
C GLU A 13 -0.26 4.25 0.84
N PRO A 14 -0.49 3.65 -0.34
CA PRO A 14 -0.43 4.40 -1.59
C PRO A 14 -1.64 5.33 -1.73
N GLN A 15 -1.42 6.45 -2.41
CA GLN A 15 -2.49 7.28 -2.94
C GLN A 15 -2.71 6.95 -4.43
N PRO A 16 -3.91 7.22 -4.97
CA PRO A 16 -4.15 7.15 -6.41
C PRO A 16 -3.12 7.98 -7.19
N PRO A 17 -2.63 7.48 -8.33
CA PRO A 17 -1.73 8.25 -9.17
C PRO A 17 -2.49 9.41 -9.83
N GLU A 18 -1.80 10.53 -10.04
CA GLU A 18 -2.41 11.78 -10.50
C GLU A 18 -3.17 11.63 -11.83
N ASN A 19 -2.64 10.83 -12.76
CA ASN A 19 -3.25 10.55 -14.05
C ASN A 19 -4.56 9.73 -13.99
N MET A 20 -4.92 9.22 -12.81
CA MET A 20 -6.17 8.49 -12.57
C MET A 20 -7.21 9.33 -11.83
N MET A 21 -6.91 10.57 -11.44
CA MET A 21 -7.80 11.38 -10.61
C MET A 21 -9.14 11.71 -11.27
N ASP A 22 -9.20 11.68 -12.61
CA ASP A 22 -10.43 11.90 -13.38
C ASP A 22 -11.39 10.69 -13.36
N ILE A 23 -10.94 9.53 -12.85
CA ILE A 23 -11.79 8.34 -12.73
C ILE A 23 -12.77 8.54 -11.57
N PRO A 24 -14.09 8.36 -11.78
CA PRO A 24 -15.08 8.49 -10.73
C PRO A 24 -14.74 7.61 -9.51
N GLY A 25 -14.71 8.22 -8.32
CA GLY A 25 -14.38 7.55 -7.06
C GLY A 25 -12.92 7.67 -6.62
N MET A 26 -11.97 8.06 -7.49
CA MET A 26 -10.56 8.21 -7.10
C MET A 26 -10.34 9.36 -6.10
N ALA A 27 -11.11 10.44 -6.21
CA ALA A 27 -11.10 11.50 -5.21
C ALA A 27 -11.58 11.02 -3.82
N ASP A 28 -12.41 9.98 -3.75
CA ASP A 28 -12.84 9.39 -2.48
C ASP A 28 -11.74 8.54 -1.83
N GLU A 29 -10.89 7.90 -2.63
CA GLU A 29 -9.71 7.18 -2.14
C GLU A 29 -8.72 8.11 -1.42
N MET A 30 -8.69 9.40 -1.76
CA MET A 30 -7.84 10.39 -1.07
C MET A 30 -8.27 10.68 0.37
N ARG A 31 -9.52 10.37 0.74
CA ARG A 31 -10.07 10.69 2.07
C ARG A 31 -9.61 9.74 3.17
N ARG A 32 -9.15 8.53 2.81
CA ARG A 32 -8.63 7.54 3.75
C ARG A 32 -7.79 6.49 3.01
N PRO A 33 -6.75 5.96 3.65
CA PRO A 33 -6.02 4.82 3.11
C PRO A 33 -6.97 3.66 2.83
N MET A 34 -7.02 3.21 1.57
CA MET A 34 -7.80 2.03 1.18
C MET A 34 -6.91 0.77 1.10
N MET A 35 -5.62 0.95 0.82
CA MET A 35 -4.67 -0.12 0.59
C MET A 35 -3.46 0.00 1.51
N LEU A 36 -2.85 -1.15 1.82
CA LEU A 36 -1.59 -1.24 2.54
C LEU A 36 -0.65 -2.18 1.77
N ILE A 37 0.45 -1.64 1.26
CA ILE A 37 1.49 -2.39 0.56
C ILE A 37 2.60 -2.71 1.57
N VAL A 38 2.95 -3.99 1.69
CA VAL A 38 4.04 -4.43 2.56
C VAL A 38 5.08 -5.19 1.74
N SER A 39 6.31 -4.68 1.73
CA SER A 39 7.48 -5.38 1.19
C SER A 39 8.15 -6.14 2.32
N ALA A 40 8.41 -7.43 2.11
CA ALA A 40 9.09 -8.27 3.07
C ALA A 40 10.03 -9.27 2.38
N LYS A 41 11.11 -9.62 3.05
CA LYS A 41 12.05 -10.68 2.62
C LYS A 41 11.95 -11.85 3.57
N LYS A 42 12.03 -13.07 3.04
CA LYS A 42 12.14 -14.27 3.89
C LYS A 42 13.45 -14.16 4.68
N LYS A 43 13.35 -14.35 5.99
CA LYS A 43 14.51 -14.47 6.87
C LYS A 43 15.26 -15.74 6.45
N MET A 44 16.50 -15.57 5.99
CA MET A 44 17.38 -16.70 5.69
C MET A 44 17.69 -17.49 6.95
#